data_AF-A0A9E3E8N1-F1
#
_entry.id   AF-A0A9E3E8N1-F1
#
_cell.length_a   1.000
_cell.length_b   1.000
_cell.length_c   1.000
_cell.angle_alpha   90.00
_cell.angle_beta   90.00
_cell.angle_gamma   90.00
#
_symmetry.space_group_name_H-M   'P 1'
#
loop_
_entity.id
_entity.type
_entity.pdbx_description
1 polymer ?
#
loop_
_entity_poly.entity_id
_entity_poly.type
_entity_poly.pdbx_seq_one_letter_code
_entity_poly.pdbx_strand_id
1 'polypeptide(L)'
;MTDSSGNLIVLGLNFRTYDDSQQVWNLKWLNALAGTWTDLGPEELGGVRFEGQSIIYAFKEPVAAHAYTRVTYRNVSNTYFTWRGEKSDDGRVWSEFMVVEAHRSSSD
;
A
#
# COMPACT_ATOMS: atom_id res chain seq x y z
N MET A 1 -10.84 0.59 7.50
CA MET A 1 -10.68 -0.89 7.45
C MET A 1 -10.39 -1.38 8.86
N THR A 2 -11.08 -2.42 9.33
CA THR A 2 -10.90 -3.01 10.67
C THR A 2 -10.42 -4.46 10.57
N ASP A 3 -9.79 -4.99 11.61
CA ASP A 3 -9.45 -6.42 11.70
C ASP A 3 -10.67 -7.26 12.11
N SER A 4 -10.48 -8.58 12.20
CA SER A 4 -11.50 -9.53 12.67
C SER A 4 -11.90 -9.34 14.13
N SER A 5 -11.14 -8.55 14.89
CA SER A 5 -11.42 -8.18 16.28
C SER A 5 -12.06 -6.79 16.41
N GLY A 6 -12.30 -6.10 15.29
CA GLY A 6 -12.92 -4.77 15.24
C GLY A 6 -11.95 -3.60 15.44
N ASN A 7 -10.64 -3.83 15.53
CA ASN A 7 -9.67 -2.74 15.69
C ASN A 7 -9.50 -1.99 14.37
N LEU A 8 -9.44 -0.65 14.45
CA LEU A 8 -9.16 0.19 13.29
C LEU A 8 -7.72 -0.03 12.81
N ILE A 9 -7.58 -0.58 11.60
CA ILE A 9 -6.27 -0.84 10.98
C ILE A 9 -5.84 0.32 10.07
N VAL A 10 -6.78 0.84 9.27
CA VAL A 10 -6.48 1.86 8.24
C VAL A 10 -7.61 2.89 8.18
N LEU A 11 -7.22 4.16 8.15
CA LEU A 11 -8.10 5.33 8.11
C LEU A 11 -8.03 6.05 6.75
N GLY A 12 -8.54 5.38 5.71
CA GLY A 12 -8.54 5.88 4.34
C GLY A 12 -8.81 4.77 3.32
N LEU A 13 -8.75 5.10 2.04
CA LEU A 13 -8.99 4.17 0.93
C LEU A 13 -7.87 4.25 -0.11
N ASN A 14 -7.41 3.08 -0.56
CA ASN A 14 -6.49 2.96 -1.69
C ASN A 14 -7.29 2.81 -2.97
N PHE A 15 -7.10 3.74 -3.90
CA PHE A 15 -7.63 3.71 -5.26
C PHE A 15 -6.52 3.32 -6.22
N ARG A 16 -6.83 2.47 -7.18
CA ARG A 16 -5.86 1.96 -8.16
C ARG A 16 -6.52 1.91 -9.51
N THR A 17 -5.82 2.40 -10.52
CA THR A 17 -6.21 2.24 -11.92
C THR A 17 -4.98 1.86 -12.74
N TYR A 18 -5.19 1.01 -13.74
CA TYR A 18 -4.15 0.67 -14.70
C TYR A 18 -4.34 1.52 -15.95
N ASP A 19 -3.31 2.27 -16.34
CA ASP A 19 -3.27 3.00 -17.60
C ASP A 19 -2.59 2.12 -18.65
N ASP A 20 -3.40 1.55 -19.54
CA ASP A 20 -2.93 0.66 -20.60
C ASP A 20 -2.08 1.39 -21.66
N SER A 21 -2.32 2.68 -21.88
CA SER A 21 -1.54 3.45 -22.87
C SER A 21 -0.10 3.67 -22.45
N GLN A 22 0.11 3.82 -21.14
CA GLN A 22 1.41 4.04 -20.52
C GLN A 22 1.98 2.75 -19.91
N GLN A 23 1.17 1.69 -19.82
CA GLN A 23 1.49 0.44 -19.13
C GLN A 23 1.89 0.66 -17.66
N VAL A 24 1.29 1.65 -16.98
CA VAL A 24 1.60 2.02 -15.58
C VAL A 24 0.40 1.85 -14.65
N TRP A 25 0.70 1.56 -13.39
CA TRP A 25 -0.29 1.57 -12.31
C TRP A 25 -0.31 2.93 -11.62
N ASN A 26 -1.48 3.57 -11.61
CA ASN A 26 -1.72 4.80 -10.88
C ASN A 26 -2.42 4.46 -9.57
N LEU A 27 -1.71 4.61 -8.45
CA LEU A 27 -2.24 4.36 -7.11
C LEU A 27 -2.33 5.66 -6.34
N LYS A 28 -3.47 5.89 -5.69
CA LYS A 28 -3.69 7.03 -4.81
C LYS A 28 -4.32 6.59 -3.51
N TRP A 29 -3.99 7.27 -2.43
CA TRP A 29 -4.65 7.11 -1.15
C TRP A 29 -5.48 8.35 -0.84
N LEU A 30 -6.74 8.14 -0.44
CA LEU A 30 -7.60 9.18 0.11
C LEU A 30 -7.62 9.06 1.63
N ASN A 31 -7.13 10.08 2.33
CA ASN A 31 -7.23 10.19 3.78
C ASN A 31 -8.69 10.49 4.17
N ALA A 32 -9.28 9.64 5.01
CA ALA A 32 -10.69 9.76 5.39
C ALA A 32 -11.00 10.97 6.29
N LEU A 33 -10.03 11.46 7.07
CA LEU A 33 -10.23 12.59 7.97
C LEU A 33 -9.92 13.93 7.31
N ALA A 34 -8.80 13.99 6.58
CA ALA A 34 -8.30 15.23 5.99
C ALA A 34 -8.85 15.51 4.60
N GLY A 35 -9.44 14.51 3.93
CA GLY A 35 -9.89 14.64 2.53
C GLY A 35 -8.76 14.85 1.53
N THR A 36 -7.52 14.59 1.92
CA THR A 36 -6.33 14.78 1.08
C THR A 36 -6.00 13.54 0.29
N TRP A 37 -5.55 13.76 -0.95
CA TRP A 37 -5.03 12.71 -1.82
C TRP A 37 -3.52 12.63 -1.71
N THR A 38 -2.99 11.40 -1.61
CA THR A 38 -1.55 11.12 -1.63
C THR A 38 -1.24 10.17 -2.77
N ASP A 39 -0.23 10.52 -3.57
CA ASP A 39 0.27 9.64 -4.61
C ASP A 39 1.05 8.47 -4.00
N LEU A 40 0.71 7.26 -4.42
CA LEU A 40 1.38 6.04 -3.99
C LEU A 40 2.27 5.53 -5.11
N GLY A 41 3.55 5.30 -4.82
CA GLY A 41 4.52 4.91 -5.83
C GLY A 41 4.77 5.99 -6.88
N PRO A 42 5.07 7.25 -6.51
CA PRO A 42 5.41 8.27 -7.49
C PRO A 42 6.74 7.93 -8.19
N GLU A 43 6.93 8.40 -9.42
CA GLU A 43 8.08 8.03 -10.26
C GLU A 43 9.42 8.39 -9.61
N GLU A 44 9.50 9.51 -8.89
CA GLU A 44 10.73 9.91 -8.19
C GLU A 44 11.12 8.96 -7.05
N LEU A 45 10.20 8.09 -6.60
CA LEU A 45 10.44 7.01 -5.64
C LEU A 45 10.52 5.63 -6.31
N GLY A 46 10.66 5.60 -7.64
CA GLY A 46 10.82 4.38 -8.41
C GLY A 46 9.51 3.72 -8.87
N GLY A 47 8.37 4.40 -8.72
CA GLY A 47 7.10 3.92 -9.25
C GLY A 47 6.51 2.71 -8.51
N VAL A 48 5.46 2.13 -9.10
CA VAL A 48 4.98 0.78 -8.75
C VAL A 48 5.80 -0.25 -9.51
N ARG A 49 6.44 -1.17 -8.78
CA ARG A 49 7.35 -2.19 -9.34
C ARG A 49 6.80 -3.59 -9.13
N PHE A 50 6.98 -4.45 -10.12
CA PHE A 50 6.67 -5.88 -10.03
C PHE A 50 7.97 -6.66 -9.83
N GLU A 51 8.03 -7.43 -8.75
CA GLU A 51 9.15 -8.33 -8.44
C GLU A 51 8.64 -9.76 -8.30
N GLY A 52 8.71 -10.53 -9.40
CA GLY A 52 8.08 -11.84 -9.49
C GLY A 52 6.56 -11.73 -9.33
N GLN A 53 6.03 -12.31 -8.25
CA GLN A 53 4.60 -12.22 -7.88
C GLN A 53 4.32 -11.13 -6.83
N SER A 54 5.26 -10.21 -6.61
CA SER A 54 5.13 -9.13 -5.64
C SER A 54 4.86 -7.80 -6.32
N ILE A 55 4.04 -6.96 -5.67
CA ILE A 55 3.83 -5.56 -6.06
C ILE A 55 4.47 -4.69 -4.97
N ILE A 56 5.42 -3.84 -5.35
CA ILE A 56 6.18 -3.00 -4.42
C ILE A 56 6.08 -1.54 -4.82
N TYR A 57 5.78 -0.67 -3.87
CA TYR A 57 5.88 0.78 -4.08
C TYR A 57 6.27 1.48 -2.79
N ALA A 58 6.79 2.70 -2.91
CA ALA A 58 7.08 3.57 -1.79
C ALA A 58 6.34 4.91 -1.94
N PHE A 59 6.06 5.59 -0.84
CA PHE A 59 5.44 6.91 -0.84
C PHE A 59 5.93 7.73 0.35
N LYS A 60 5.80 9.06 0.25
CA LYS A 60 6.04 9.95 1.38
C LYS A 60 4.87 9.87 2.33
N GLU A 61 5.16 9.58 3.58
CA GLU A 61 4.14 9.36 4.59
C GLU A 61 3.40 10.68 4.91
N PRO A 62 2.07 10.73 4.70
CA PRO A 62 1.31 11.96 4.92
C PRO A 62 0.91 12.21 6.37
N VAL A 63 0.90 11.18 7.24
CA VAL A 63 0.31 11.32 8.60
C VAL A 63 1.14 10.76 9.74
N ALA A 64 2.11 9.88 9.50
CA ALA A 64 3.00 9.36 10.53
C ALA A 64 4.35 10.12 10.58
N ALA A 65 5.09 9.90 11.67
CA ALA A 65 6.31 10.65 11.98
C ALA A 65 7.52 10.31 11.08
N HIS A 66 7.50 9.14 10.43
CA HIS A 66 8.56 8.73 9.51
C HIS A 66 8.37 9.38 8.14
N ALA A 67 9.45 9.48 7.36
CA ALA A 67 9.40 10.19 6.08
C ALA A 67 8.81 9.35 4.94
N TYR A 68 9.10 8.04 4.91
CA TYR A 68 8.75 7.16 3.81
C TYR A 68 8.11 5.87 4.30
N THR A 69 7.11 5.42 3.55
CA THR A 69 6.49 4.10 3.70
C THR A 69 6.74 3.30 2.43
N ARG A 70 7.21 2.05 2.59
CA ARG A 70 7.28 1.05 1.52
C ARG A 70 6.24 -0.03 1.78
N VAL A 71 5.51 -0.36 0.74
CA VAL A 71 4.49 -1.38 0.76
C VAL A 71 4.90 -2.49 -0.19
N THR A 72 4.83 -3.73 0.29
CA THR A 72 5.04 -4.92 -0.52
C THR A 72 3.83 -5.84 -0.40
N TYR A 73 3.10 -6.05 -1.48
CA TYR A 73 2.11 -7.10 -1.60
C TYR A 73 2.78 -8.38 -2.09
N ARG A 74 2.48 -9.53 -1.46
CA ARG A 74 2.97 -10.85 -1.85
C ARG A 74 1.84 -11.86 -1.86
N ASN A 75 2.08 -13.00 -2.51
CA ASN A 75 1.13 -14.11 -2.60
C ASN A 75 -0.24 -13.66 -3.15
N VAL A 76 -0.24 -12.72 -4.10
CA VAL A 76 -1.46 -12.13 -4.63
C VAL A 76 -2.16 -13.16 -5.53
N SER A 77 -3.35 -13.58 -5.11
CA SER A 77 -4.25 -14.46 -5.85
C SER A 77 -5.68 -13.90 -5.82
N ASN A 78 -6.61 -14.58 -6.49
CA ASN A 78 -8.02 -14.18 -6.48
C ASN A 78 -8.69 -14.29 -5.09
N THR A 79 -8.14 -15.10 -4.20
CA THR A 79 -8.71 -15.43 -2.90
C THR A 79 -7.87 -14.95 -1.72
N TYR A 80 -6.62 -14.57 -1.97
CA TYR A 80 -5.64 -14.35 -0.91
C TYR A 80 -4.60 -13.30 -1.30
N PHE A 81 -4.18 -12.49 -0.34
CA PHE A 81 -2.93 -11.76 -0.45
C PHE A 81 -2.33 -11.50 0.93
N THR A 82 -1.02 -11.27 0.95
CA THR A 82 -0.33 -10.68 2.09
C THR A 82 0.17 -9.30 1.71
N TRP A 83 0.22 -8.39 2.67
CA TRP A 83 0.97 -7.14 2.50
C TRP A 83 1.90 -6.91 3.69
N ARG A 84 2.97 -6.19 3.43
CA ARG A 84 3.94 -5.75 4.44
C ARG A 84 4.17 -4.26 4.31
N GLY A 85 4.02 -3.54 5.41
CA GLY A 85 4.36 -2.14 5.57
C GLY A 85 5.72 -1.98 6.25
N GLU A 86 6.60 -1.21 5.62
CA GLU A 86 7.93 -0.88 6.13
C GLU A 86 8.08 0.65 6.17
N LYS A 87 8.73 1.18 7.20
CA LYS A 87 8.96 2.62 7.39
C LYS A 87 10.43 2.97 7.32
N SER A 88 10.72 4.19 6.91
CA SER A 88 12.08 4.74 6.85
C SER A 88 12.08 6.26 7.02
N ASP A 89 13.08 6.80 7.72
CA ASP A 89 13.27 8.25 7.84
C ASP A 89 14.12 8.82 6.69
N ASP A 90 14.93 7.97 6.05
CA ASP A 90 15.88 8.37 5.00
C ASP A 90 15.67 7.64 3.66
N GLY A 91 14.74 6.69 3.61
CA GLY A 91 14.46 5.84 2.46
C GLY A 91 15.49 4.73 2.23
N ARG A 92 16.51 4.60 3.09
CA ARG A 92 17.63 3.66 2.93
C ARG A 92 17.49 2.48 3.87
N VAL A 93 17.21 2.73 5.15
CA VAL A 93 17.01 1.69 6.15
C VAL A 93 15.52 1.53 6.43
N TRP A 94 15.03 0.31 6.25
CA TRP A 94 13.61 0.00 6.35
C TRP A 94 13.33 -0.88 7.57
N SER A 95 12.42 -0.43 8.42
CA SER A 95 11.92 -1.21 9.55
C SER A 95 10.50 -1.65 9.29
N GLU A 96 10.24 -2.95 9.41
CA GLU A 96 8.88 -3.48 9.35
C GLU A 96 8.05 -2.93 10.51
N PHE A 97 6.84 -2.49 10.22
CA PHE A 97 5.89 -2.05 11.26
C PHE A 97 4.53 -2.73 11.15
N MET A 98 4.27 -3.44 10.06
CA MET A 98 2.98 -4.06 9.82
C MET A 98 3.06 -5.22 8.83
N VAL A 99 2.33 -6.30 9.14
CA VAL A 99 2.05 -7.40 8.22
C VAL A 99 0.55 -7.68 8.30
N VAL A 100 -0.12 -7.77 7.14
CA VAL A 100 -1.53 -8.19 7.06
C VAL A 100 -1.64 -9.36 6.12
N GLU A 101 -2.42 -10.33 6.55
CA GLU A 101 -2.87 -11.45 5.76
C GLU A 101 -4.37 -11.28 5.50
N ALA A 102 -4.76 -11.26 4.24
CA ALA A 102 -6.14 -11.01 3.83
C ALA A 102 -6.64 -12.17 2.97
N HIS A 103 -7.77 -12.73 3.39
CA HIS A 103 -8.53 -13.71 2.65
C HIS A 103 -9.80 -13.06 2.13
N ARG A 104 -10.16 -13.32 0.87
CA ARG A 104 -11.45 -12.91 0.34
C ARG A 104 -12.51 -13.79 0.99
N SER A 105 -13.53 -13.19 1.61
CA SER A 105 -14.66 -13.95 2.13
C SER A 105 -15.32 -14.73 1.00
N SER A 106 -15.53 -16.03 1.18
CA SER A 106 -16.50 -16.78 0.38
C SER A 106 -17.85 -16.12 0.63
N SER A 107 -18.38 -15.43 -0.37
CA SER A 107 -19.79 -15.06 -0.37
C SER A 107 -20.59 -16.33 -0.57
N ASP A 108 -21.21 -16.82 0.50
CA ASP A 108 -22.33 -17.76 0.45
C ASP A 108 -23.58 -17.06 -0.09
#